data_AF-A0A8K0UB29-F1
#
_entry.id   AF-A0A8K0UB29-F1
#
_cell.length_a   1.000
_cell.length_b   1.000
_cell.length_c   1.000
_cell.angle_alpha   90.00
_cell.angle_beta   90.00
_cell.angle_gamma   90.00
#
_symmetry.space_group_name_H-M   'P 1'
#
loop_
_entity.id
_entity.type
_entity.pdbx_description
1 polymer ?
#
loop_
_entity_poly.entity_id
_entity_poly.type
_entity_poly.pdbx_seq_one_letter_code
_entity_poly.pdbx_strand_id
1 'polypeptide(L)' 'VILQTYSISTDSIVLTALPAAPFCCHEDLLTMPHRQLEAVVRALNEHLPRRLRIGIKDDEEEA' A
#
# COMPACT_ATOMS: atom_id res chain seq x y z
N VAL A 1 -5.67 11.41 -11.64
CA VAL A 1 -6.52 12.20 -10.71
C VAL A 1 -5.83 12.15 -9.34
N ILE A 2 -5.68 13.29 -8.67
CA ILE A 2 -5.13 13.36 -7.30
C ILE A 2 -6.32 13.57 -6.37
N LEU A 3 -6.36 12.82 -5.28
CA LEU A 3 -7.34 12.93 -4.22
C LEU A 3 -6.76 13.76 -3.08
N GLN A 4 -7.59 14.67 -2.57
CA GLN A 4 -7.26 15.53 -1.45
C GLN A 4 -8.17 15.17 -0.28
N THR A 5 -7.60 14.87 0.88
CA THR A 5 -8.37 14.64 2.11
C THR A 5 -7.75 15.39 3.28
N TYR A 6 -8.56 15.76 4.27
CA TYR A 6 -8.08 16.36 5.52
C TYR A 6 -7.91 15.27 6.57
N SER A 7 -6.74 15.21 7.19
CA SER A 7 -6.41 14.29 8.26
C SER A 7 -6.51 15.00 9.60
N ILE A 8 -7.52 14.61 10.40
CA ILE A 8 -7.75 15.18 11.74
C ILE A 8 -6.62 14.77 12.69
N SER A 9 -6.11 13.54 12.58
CA SER A 9 -5.09 13.01 13.49
C SER A 9 -3.75 13.74 13.40
N THR A 10 -3.45 14.29 12.23
CA THR A 10 -2.18 14.98 11.94
C THR A 10 -2.35 16.46 11.65
N ASP A 11 -3.56 17.00 11.79
CA ASP A 11 -3.95 18.37 11.40
C ASP A 11 -3.34 18.81 10.05
N SER A 12 -3.54 17.99 9.01
CA SER A 12 -2.88 18.18 7.73
C SER A 12 -3.74 17.82 6.52
N ILE A 13 -3.39 18.38 5.36
CA ILE A 13 -3.98 18.02 4.07
C ILE A 13 -3.12 16.94 3.43
N VAL A 14 -3.73 15.78 3.14
CA VAL A 14 -3.10 14.67 2.45
C VAL A 14 -3.49 14.71 0.98
N LEU A 15 -2.47 14.80 0.12
CA LEU A 15 -2.60 14.66 -1.33
C LEU A 15 -2.08 13.28 -1.74
N THR A 16 -2.94 12.46 -2.35
CA THR A 16 -2.59 11.09 -2.71
C THR A 16 -3.25 10.66 -4.02
N ALA A 17 -2.62 9.73 -4.73
CA ALA A 17 -3.24 9.05 -5.87
C ALA A 17 -4.05 7.81 -5.44
N LEU A 18 -3.97 7.42 -4.17
CA LEU A 18 -4.64 6.25 -3.62
C LEU A 18 -6.04 6.63 -3.09
N PRO A 19 -7.11 5.97 -3.55
CA PRO A 19 -8.47 6.21 -3.07
C PRO A 19 -8.69 5.80 -1.62
N ALA A 20 -8.01 4.76 -1.18
CA ALA A 20 -7.94 4.35 0.21
C ALA A 20 -6.53 3.84 0.49
N ALA A 21 -6.00 4.11 1.68
CA ALA A 21 -4.78 3.47 2.13
C ALA A 21 -5.09 1.99 2.43
N PRO A 22 -4.32 1.04 1.87
CA PRO A 22 -4.55 -0.40 2.10
C PRO A 22 -4.12 -0.89 3.50
N PHE A 23 -3.68 0.03 4.38
CA PHE A 23 -3.27 -0.20 5.76
C PHE A 23 -3.54 1.06 6.58
N CYS A 24 -3.69 0.94 7.90
CA CYS A 24 -4.04 2.09 8.75
C CYS A 24 -2.84 2.90 9.25
N CYS A 25 -1.70 2.25 9.50
CA CYS A 25 -0.46 2.89 9.95
C CYS A 25 0.78 2.03 9.65
N HIS A 26 1.96 2.52 10.02
CA HIS A 26 3.21 1.77 9.86
C HIS A 26 3.26 0.55 10.78
N GLU A 27 2.78 0.67 12.02
CA GLU A 27 2.78 -0.39 13.02
C GLU A 27 1.91 -1.58 12.60
N ASP A 28 0.80 -1.30 11.91
CA ASP A 28 -0.08 -2.31 11.31
C ASP A 28 0.71 -3.20 10.34
N LEU A 29 1.47 -2.57 9.42
CA LEU A 29 2.32 -3.29 8.46
C LEU A 29 3.37 -4.18 9.13
N LEU A 30 3.95 -3.75 10.26
CA LEU A 30 4.96 -4.55 10.97
C LEU A 30 4.40 -5.82 11.59
N THR A 31 3.10 -5.85 11.88
CA THR A 31 2.43 -6.97 12.55
C THR A 31 1.62 -7.85 11.59
N MET A 32 1.42 -7.40 10.34
CA MET A 32 0.68 -8.15 9.33
C MET A 32 1.40 -9.45 8.93
N PRO A 33 0.68 -10.59 8.82
CA PRO A 33 1.21 -11.80 8.22
C PRO A 33 1.50 -11.58 6.73
N HIS A 34 2.44 -12.37 6.17
CA HIS A 34 2.92 -12.21 4.80
C HIS A 34 1.80 -12.12 3.75
N ARG A 35 0.76 -12.97 3.84
CA ARG A 35 -0.39 -12.97 2.93
C ARG A 35 -1.17 -11.64 2.95
N GLN A 36 -1.24 -10.95 4.08
CA GLN A 36 -1.86 -9.63 4.16
C GLN A 36 -0.96 -8.55 3.56
N LEU A 37 0.37 -8.64 3.77
CA LEU A 37 1.33 -7.76 3.12
C LEU A 37 1.30 -7.90 1.59
N GLU A 38 1.13 -9.11 1.06
CA GLU A 38 0.91 -9.30 -0.39
C GLU A 38 -0.34 -8.58 -0.87
N ALA A 39 -1.45 -8.64 -0.13
CA ALA A 39 -2.68 -7.96 -0.49
C ALA A 39 -2.49 -6.43 -0.52
N VAL A 40 -1.77 -5.87 0.46
CA VAL A 40 -1.35 -4.46 0.48
C VAL A 40 -0.54 -4.12 -0.76
N VAL A 41 0.45 -4.95 -1.10
CA VAL A 41 1.29 -4.75 -2.29
C VAL A 41 0.46 -4.78 -3.58
N ARG A 42 -0.48 -5.72 -3.71
CA ARG A 42 -1.39 -5.80 -4.88
C ARG A 42 -2.20 -4.51 -5.02
N ALA A 43 -2.80 -4.02 -3.94
CA ALA A 43 -3.57 -2.77 -3.94
C ALA A 43 -2.72 -1.55 -4.32
N LEU A 44 -1.48 -1.45 -3.82
CA LEU A 44 -0.56 -0.38 -4.23
C LEU A 44 -0.21 -0.48 -5.73
N ASN A 45 0.08 -1.68 -6.21
CA ASN A 45 0.49 -1.93 -7.59
C ASN A 45 -0.60 -1.64 -8.66
N GLU A 46 -1.88 -1.62 -8.27
CA GLU A 46 -2.98 -1.17 -9.13
C GLU A 46 -2.87 0.31 -9.48
N HIS A 47 -2.31 1.12 -8.58
CA HIS A 47 -2.16 2.56 -8.75
C HIS A 47 -0.75 3.00 -9.14
N LEU A 48 0.23 2.09 -9.08
CA LEU A 48 1.62 2.38 -9.46
C LEU A 48 1.88 2.07 -10.95
N PRO A 49 2.67 2.92 -11.64
CA PRO A 49 3.20 2.61 -12.96
C PRO A 49 3.99 1.30 -12.94
N ARG A 50 3.97 0.54 -14.04
CA ARG A 50 4.64 -0.77 -14.15
C ARG A 50 6.09 -0.79 -13.62
N ARG A 51 6.87 0.26 -13.87
CA ARG A 51 8.28 0.37 -13.45
C ARG A 51 8.48 0.59 -11.94
N LEU A 52 7.44 1.01 -11.22
CA LEU A 52 7.46 1.29 -9.78
C LEU A 52 6.71 0.24 -8.97
N ARG A 53 6.24 -0.84 -9.61
CA ARG A 53 5.52 -1.91 -8.92
C ARG A 53 6.46 -2.63 -7.96
N ILE A 54 5.94 -2.96 -6.79
CA ILE A 54 6.62 -3.74 -5.75
C ILE A 54 6.54 -5.21 -6.17
N GLY A 55 7.69 -5.89 -6.17
CA GLY A 55 7.75 -7.33 -6.47
C GLY A 55 7.08 -8.14 -5.37
N ILE A 56 6.18 -9.04 -5.77
CA ILE A 56 5.69 -10.11 -4.90
C ILE A 56 6.57 -11.31 -5.24
N LYS A 57 7.22 -11.90 -4.23
CA LYS A 57 7.86 -13.20 -4.45
C LYS A 57 6.72 -14.18 -4.68
N ASP A 58 6.60 -14.69 -5.89
CA ASP A 58 5.86 -15.92 -6.07
C ASP A 58 6.61 -17.00 -5.29
N ASP A 59 5.89 -17.82 -4.51
CA ASP A 59 6.43 -18.95 -3.72
C ASP A 59 7.03 -20.06 -4.63
N GLU A 60 7.45 -19.74 -5.86
CA GLU A 60 8.01 -20.64 -6.86
C GLU A 60 9.48 -20.30 -7.15
N GLU A 61 10.36 -20.51 -6.17
CA GLU A 61 11.77 -20.86 -6.44
C GLU A 61 12.37 -21.61 -5.23
N GLU A 62 11.88 -22.82 -4.98
CA GLU A 62 12.64 -23.89 -4.33
C GLU A 62 12.56 -25.09 -5.29
N ALA A 63 13.51 -25.16 -6.23
CA ALA A 63 13.76 -26.28 -7.12
C ALA A 63 15.14 -26.87 -6.84
#